data_AF-A0A7C7FWF0-F1
#
_entry.id   AF-A0A7C7FWF0-F1
#
_cell.length_a   1.000
_cell.length_b   1.000
_cell.length_c   1.000
_cell.angle_alpha   90.00
_cell.angle_beta   90.00
_cell.angle_gamma   90.00
#
_symmetry.space_group_name_H-M   'P 1'
#
loop_
_entity.id
_entity.type
_entity.pdbx_description
1 polymer ?
#
loop_
_entity_poly.entity_id
_entity_poly.type
_entity_poly.pdbx_seq_one_letter_code
_entity_poly.pdbx_strand_id
1 'polypeptide(L)'
;MRIRPNILDILELSKEIISNEFDDNSFDNRRYETLMMANAITIATRQLKIGDGPERKEFKKLLNLINPLASPKASIGDRLADLYSHVCLEIRKGNFDPDKINHNELRNILDEAALQLVMEYNPKYLEGK
;
A
#
# COMPACT_ATOMS: atom_id res chain seq x y z
N MET A 1 -7.51 -0.70 0.87
CA MET A 1 -7.15 -0.69 -0.57
C MET A 1 -5.77 -0.08 -0.73
N ARG A 2 -4.74 -0.91 -0.83
CA ARG A 2 -3.35 -0.44 -0.96
C ARG A 2 -3.12 0.18 -2.33
N ILE A 3 -2.55 1.37 -2.36
CA ILE A 3 -1.96 1.96 -3.55
C ILE A 3 -0.60 1.30 -3.71
N ARG A 4 -0.48 0.36 -4.63
CA ARG A 4 0.83 -0.07 -5.14
C ARG A 4 1.20 0.89 -6.27
N PRO A 5 2.24 1.72 -6.14
CA PRO A 5 3.28 1.60 -7.14
C PRO A 5 3.93 0.22 -6.94
N ASN A 6 4.17 -0.51 -8.02
CA ASN A 6 5.05 -1.67 -7.95
C ASN A 6 6.41 -1.13 -7.51
N ILE A 7 6.86 -1.49 -6.30
CA ILE A 7 8.14 -1.04 -5.73
C ILE A 7 9.29 -1.36 -6.67
N LEU A 8 9.13 -2.42 -7.47
CA LEU A 8 10.02 -2.74 -8.57
C LEU A 8 10.13 -1.58 -9.57
N ASP A 9 9.01 -1.02 -10.05
CA ASP A 9 8.98 0.12 -10.98
C ASP A 9 9.66 1.36 -10.36
N ILE A 10 9.48 1.60 -9.06
CA ILE A 10 10.12 2.72 -8.36
C ILE A 10 11.64 2.51 -8.24
N LEU A 11 12.07 1.28 -7.93
CA LEU A 11 13.48 0.92 -7.84
C LEU A 11 14.14 0.87 -9.22
N GLU A 12 13.43 0.42 -10.25
CA GLU A 12 13.86 0.42 -11.65
C GLU A 12 14.02 1.86 -12.17
N LEU A 13 13.04 2.73 -11.92
CA LEU A 13 13.15 4.16 -12.22
C LEU A 13 14.35 4.79 -11.50
N SER A 14 14.53 4.48 -10.22
CA SER A 14 15.68 4.98 -9.44
C SER A 14 17.01 4.49 -10.03
N LYS A 15 17.09 3.21 -10.42
CA LYS A 15 18.26 2.60 -11.06
C LYS A 15 18.55 3.21 -12.44
N GLU A 16 17.52 3.49 -13.23
CA GLU A 16 17.64 4.09 -14.57
C GLU A 16 18.24 5.49 -14.48
N ILE A 17 17.73 6.33 -13.56
CA ILE A 17 18.26 7.69 -13.40
C ILE A 17 19.69 7.68 -12.82
N ILE A 18 20.01 6.75 -11.91
CA ILE A 18 21.39 6.58 -11.40
C ILE A 18 22.35 6.11 -12.49
N SER A 19 21.92 5.14 -13.32
CA SER A 19 22.79 4.53 -14.35
C SER A 19 23.08 5.47 -15.51
N ASN A 20 22.17 6.40 -15.81
CA ASN A 20 22.28 7.25 -16.98
C ASN A 20 23.05 8.56 -16.74
N GLU A 21 23.14 9.12 -15.52
CA GLU A 21 23.44 10.56 -15.41
C GLU A 21 24.25 11.05 -14.18
N PHE A 22 25.03 10.21 -13.50
CA PHE A 22 26.02 10.71 -12.54
C PHE A 22 27.35 11.08 -13.24
N ASP A 23 27.32 12.18 -14.01
CA ASP A 23 28.52 12.94 -14.39
C ASP A 23 28.72 14.12 -13.43
N ASP A 24 29.99 14.38 -13.09
CA ASP A 24 30.50 15.05 -11.87
C ASP A 24 30.04 16.50 -11.54
N ASN A 25 29.07 17.11 -12.23
CA ASN A 25 28.79 18.55 -12.08
C ASN A 25 27.31 18.98 -11.98
N SER A 26 26.34 18.09 -11.72
CA SER A 26 24.90 18.43 -11.87
C SER A 26 24.06 18.57 -10.59
N PHE A 27 24.67 18.50 -9.39
CA PHE A 27 23.92 18.36 -8.12
C PHE A 27 22.87 19.46 -7.86
N ASP A 28 23.16 20.72 -8.19
CA ASP A 28 22.22 21.84 -7.95
C ASP A 28 21.06 21.88 -8.96
N ASN A 29 21.29 21.46 -10.21
CA ASN A 29 20.24 21.43 -11.23
C ASN A 29 19.26 20.26 -11.07
N ARG A 30 19.57 19.29 -10.20
CA ARG A 30 18.83 18.02 -10.09
C ARG A 30 18.43 17.65 -8.66
N ARG A 31 18.43 18.66 -7.79
CA ARG A 31 18.09 18.53 -6.37
C ARG A 31 16.71 17.87 -6.17
N TYR A 32 15.76 18.15 -7.06
CA TYR A 32 14.42 17.57 -6.98
C TYR A 32 14.43 16.06 -7.26
N GLU A 33 15.11 15.62 -8.31
CA GLU A 33 15.25 14.22 -8.71
C GLU A 33 15.99 13.41 -7.62
N THR A 34 17.07 13.98 -7.06
CA THR A 34 17.80 13.36 -5.94
C THR A 34 16.91 13.18 -4.70
N LEU A 35 16.08 14.19 -4.36
CA LEU A 35 15.15 14.09 -3.25
C LEU A 35 14.05 13.05 -3.51
N MET A 36 13.54 12.97 -4.75
CA MET A 36 12.55 11.96 -5.15
C MET A 36 13.11 10.55 -5.02
N MET A 37 14.36 10.31 -5.44
CA MET A 37 15.03 9.02 -5.26
C MET A 37 15.25 8.68 -3.78
N ALA A 38 15.75 9.61 -2.98
CA ALA A 38 15.97 9.38 -1.55
C ALA A 38 14.66 9.02 -0.83
N ASN A 39 13.56 9.69 -1.19
CA ASN A 39 12.22 9.38 -0.68
C ASN A 39 11.75 8.00 -1.14
N ALA A 40 11.89 7.67 -2.43
CA ALA A 40 11.56 6.37 -3.00
C ALA A 40 12.30 5.21 -2.30
N ILE A 41 13.62 5.32 -2.16
CA ILE A 41 14.47 4.33 -1.46
C ILE A 41 14.03 4.18 0.01
N THR A 42 13.70 5.30 0.67
CA THR A 42 13.24 5.28 2.06
C THR A 42 11.91 4.55 2.19
N ILE A 43 10.95 4.78 1.26
CA ILE A 43 9.66 4.07 1.23
C ILE A 43 9.88 2.58 0.99
N ALA A 44 10.68 2.21 -0.02
CA ALA A 44 11.00 0.83 -0.34
C ALA A 44 11.66 0.10 0.86
N THR A 45 12.58 0.77 1.55
CA THR A 45 13.24 0.23 2.75
C THR A 45 12.24 -0.03 3.87
N ARG A 46 11.27 0.87 4.09
CA ARG A 46 10.21 0.65 5.09
C ARG A 46 9.34 -0.53 4.72
N GLN A 47 8.93 -0.63 3.46
CA GLN A 47 8.11 -1.75 2.98
C GLN A 47 8.85 -3.09 3.10
N LEU A 48 10.15 -3.13 2.80
CA LEU A 48 10.97 -4.33 3.01
C LEU A 48 11.10 -4.71 4.49
N LYS A 49 11.27 -3.73 5.40
CA LYS A 49 11.34 -3.99 6.85
C LYS A 49 10.02 -4.51 7.42
N ILE A 50 8.91 -4.00 6.90
CA ILE A 50 7.56 -4.39 7.32
C ILE A 50 7.18 -5.76 6.74
N GLY A 51 7.61 -6.05 5.51
CA GLY A 51 7.30 -7.28 4.78
C GLY A 51 5.80 -7.48 4.54
N ASP A 52 5.40 -8.72 4.28
CA ASP A 52 4.00 -9.09 3.98
C ASP A 52 3.10 -9.17 5.24
N GLY A 53 3.64 -8.85 6.42
CA GLY A 53 2.93 -9.01 7.71
C GLY A 53 1.58 -8.29 7.74
N PRO A 54 1.51 -6.99 7.40
CA PRO A 54 0.26 -6.25 7.33
C PRO A 54 -0.70 -6.81 6.28
N GLU A 55 -0.20 -7.21 5.11
CA GLU A 55 -1.01 -7.75 4.02
C GLU A 55 -1.67 -9.07 4.42
N ARG A 56 -0.93 -9.95 5.09
CA ARG A 56 -1.48 -11.20 5.64
C ARG A 56 -2.54 -10.94 6.71
N LYS A 57 -2.34 -9.92 7.54
CA LYS A 57 -3.31 -9.52 8.58
C LYS A 57 -4.58 -8.95 7.96
N GLU A 58 -4.46 -8.03 6.99
CA GLU A 58 -5.58 -7.45 6.24
C GLU A 58 -6.34 -8.54 5.47
N PHE A 59 -5.62 -9.44 4.80
CA PHE A 59 -6.18 -10.58 4.09
C PHE A 59 -7.04 -11.44 5.01
N LYS A 60 -6.51 -11.81 6.19
CA LYS A 60 -7.24 -12.64 7.16
C LYS A 60 -8.50 -11.93 7.68
N LYS A 61 -8.44 -10.63 7.94
CA LYS A 61 -9.59 -9.83 8.41
C LYS A 61 -10.68 -9.73 7.35
N LEU A 62 -10.31 -9.39 6.11
CA LEU A 62 -11.25 -9.30 5.00
C LEU A 62 -11.85 -10.66 4.63
N LEU A 63 -11.05 -11.73 4.69
CA LEU A 63 -11.54 -13.09 4.46
C LEU A 63 -12.59 -13.48 5.51
N ASN A 64 -12.36 -13.17 6.79
CA ASN A 64 -13.34 -13.45 7.85
C ASN A 64 -14.63 -12.65 7.68
N LEU A 65 -14.54 -11.41 7.20
CA LEU A 65 -15.68 -10.50 7.07
C LEU A 65 -16.66 -10.90 5.95
N ILE A 66 -16.16 -11.41 4.83
CA ILE A 66 -16.94 -11.58 3.59
C ILE A 66 -17.01 -13.05 3.16
N ASN A 67 -16.20 -13.90 3.80
CA ASN A 67 -16.08 -15.34 3.54
C ASN A 67 -16.10 -15.75 2.05
N PRO A 68 -15.32 -15.11 1.16
CA PRO A 68 -15.38 -15.40 -0.25
C PRO A 68 -14.50 -16.61 -0.62
N LEU A 69 -14.79 -17.19 -1.79
CA LEU A 69 -13.98 -18.21 -2.47
C LEU A 69 -12.64 -17.60 -2.92
N ALA A 70 -11.69 -17.41 -2.02
CA ALA A 70 -10.35 -16.97 -2.39
C ALA A 70 -9.65 -18.09 -3.18
N SER A 71 -9.25 -17.82 -4.42
CA SER A 71 -8.54 -18.80 -5.26
C SER A 71 -7.25 -19.26 -4.56
N PRO A 72 -7.06 -20.56 -4.31
CA PRO A 72 -5.99 -21.06 -3.45
C PRO A 72 -4.58 -21.00 -4.07
N LYS A 73 -4.43 -20.63 -5.35
CA LYS A 73 -3.14 -20.71 -6.07
C LYS A 73 -2.48 -19.37 -6.42
N ALA A 74 -3.07 -18.23 -6.06
CA ALA A 74 -2.51 -16.91 -6.41
C ALA A 74 -1.64 -16.31 -5.28
N SER A 75 -0.78 -15.33 -5.60
CA SER A 75 0.04 -14.63 -4.60
C SER A 75 -0.83 -13.90 -3.57
N ILE A 76 -0.28 -13.55 -2.40
CA ILE A 76 -1.04 -12.84 -1.35
C ILE A 76 -1.61 -11.51 -1.87
N GLY A 77 -0.86 -10.83 -2.76
CA GLY A 77 -1.26 -9.56 -3.37
C GLY A 77 -2.44 -9.72 -4.32
N ASP A 78 -2.41 -10.75 -5.18
CA ASP A 78 -3.49 -11.01 -6.14
C ASP A 78 -4.78 -11.41 -5.41
N ARG A 79 -4.66 -12.26 -4.38
CA ARG A 79 -5.80 -12.67 -3.56
C ARG A 79 -6.41 -11.49 -2.80
N LEU A 80 -5.59 -10.53 -2.35
CA LEU A 80 -6.08 -9.28 -1.76
C LEU A 80 -6.77 -8.38 -2.79
N ALA A 81 -6.27 -8.30 -4.02
CA ALA A 81 -6.91 -7.52 -5.07
C ALA A 81 -8.31 -8.04 -5.42
N ASP A 82 -8.46 -9.37 -5.47
CA ASP A 82 -9.77 -10.03 -5.64
C ASP A 82 -10.71 -9.69 -4.48
N LEU A 83 -10.21 -9.77 -3.24
CA LEU A 83 -10.97 -9.40 -2.05
C LEU A 83 -11.40 -7.94 -2.09
N TYR A 84 -10.51 -7.01 -2.45
CA TYR A 84 -10.85 -5.59 -2.56
C TYR A 84 -11.95 -5.35 -3.59
N SER A 85 -11.87 -6.01 -4.74
CA SER A 85 -12.89 -5.90 -5.78
C SER A 85 -14.24 -6.37 -5.26
N HIS A 86 -14.26 -7.48 -4.51
CA HIS A 86 -15.47 -7.99 -3.89
C HIS A 86 -16.01 -7.06 -2.78
N VAL A 87 -15.16 -6.59 -1.86
CA VAL A 87 -15.51 -5.58 -0.84
C VAL A 87 -16.19 -4.38 -1.49
N CYS A 88 -15.59 -3.83 -2.55
CA CYS A 88 -16.15 -2.66 -3.24
C CYS A 88 -17.49 -2.92 -3.92
N LEU A 89 -17.75 -4.15 -4.36
CA LEU A 89 -19.08 -4.52 -4.85
C LEU A 89 -20.09 -4.56 -3.71
N GLU A 90 -19.73 -5.16 -2.58
CA GLU A 90 -20.60 -5.27 -1.40
C GLU A 90 -20.86 -3.90 -0.75
N ILE A 91 -19.88 -2.99 -0.72
CA ILE A 91 -20.09 -1.58 -0.33
C ILE A 91 -21.10 -0.92 -1.26
N ARG A 92 -20.94 -1.06 -2.59
CA ARG A 92 -21.86 -0.46 -3.57
C ARG A 92 -23.29 -1.01 -3.49
N LYS A 93 -23.46 -2.22 -2.96
CA LYS A 93 -24.77 -2.83 -2.70
C LYS A 93 -25.42 -2.36 -1.39
N GLY A 94 -24.71 -1.58 -0.57
CA GLY A 94 -25.19 -1.12 0.74
C GLY A 94 -25.08 -2.17 1.85
N ASN A 95 -24.32 -3.25 1.66
CA ASN A 95 -24.17 -4.31 2.66
C ASN A 95 -23.30 -3.90 3.86
N PHE A 96 -22.69 -2.72 3.80
CA PHE A 96 -21.94 -2.10 4.88
C PHE A 96 -22.41 -0.69 5.21
N ASP A 97 -23.66 -0.35 4.88
CA ASP A 97 -24.27 0.91 5.29
C ASP A 97 -24.35 1.03 6.82
N PRO A 98 -24.47 2.24 7.41
CA PRO A 98 -24.39 2.45 8.87
C PRO A 98 -25.35 1.60 9.72
N ASP A 99 -26.46 1.13 9.14
CA ASP A 99 -27.47 0.28 9.76
C ASP A 99 -27.10 -1.22 9.72
N LYS A 100 -26.05 -1.62 9.01
CA LYS A 100 -25.63 -3.02 8.85
C LYS A 100 -24.69 -3.47 9.96
N ILE A 101 -24.83 -4.73 10.34
CA ILE A 101 -24.03 -5.38 11.42
C ILE A 101 -22.52 -5.26 11.16
N ASN A 102 -22.12 -5.39 9.90
CA ASN A 102 -20.71 -5.41 9.50
C ASN A 102 -20.12 -4.01 9.22
N HIS A 103 -20.89 -2.93 9.38
CA HIS A 103 -20.43 -1.56 9.10
C HIS A 103 -19.19 -1.19 9.91
N ASN A 104 -19.27 -1.37 11.23
CA ASN A 104 -18.20 -1.00 12.15
C ASN A 104 -16.94 -1.85 11.93
N GLU A 105 -17.11 -3.13 11.60
CA GLU A 105 -15.99 -4.02 11.34
C GLU A 105 -15.26 -3.63 10.04
N LEU A 106 -15.99 -3.38 8.96
CA LEU A 106 -15.39 -2.89 7.71
C LEU A 106 -14.68 -1.55 7.93
N ARG A 107 -15.34 -0.62 8.64
CA ARG A 107 -14.76 0.69 8.95
C ARG A 107 -13.43 0.56 9.68
N ASN A 108 -13.37 -0.27 10.72
CA ASN A 108 -12.13 -0.52 11.45
C ASN A 108 -11.02 -1.10 10.56
N ILE A 109 -11.36 -2.01 9.65
CA ILE A 109 -10.39 -2.56 8.69
C ILE A 109 -9.86 -1.48 7.76
N LEU A 110 -10.73 -0.61 7.24
CA LEU A 110 -10.35 0.50 6.36
C LEU A 110 -9.49 1.54 7.09
N ASP A 111 -9.83 1.85 8.33
CA ASP A 111 -9.06 2.78 9.18
C ASP A 111 -7.66 2.22 9.46
N GLU A 112 -7.53 0.94 9.81
CA GLU A 112 -6.23 0.29 9.98
C GLU A 112 -5.40 0.28 8.69
N ALA A 113 -6.03 0.00 7.55
CA ALA A 113 -5.36 0.00 6.25
C ALA A 113 -4.87 1.40 5.86
N ALA A 114 -5.67 2.44 6.13
CA ALA A 114 -5.30 3.82 5.88
C ALA A 114 -4.13 4.25 6.79
N LEU A 115 -4.17 3.92 8.08
CA LEU A 115 -3.08 4.20 9.01
C LEU A 115 -1.77 3.53 8.57
N GLN A 116 -1.85 2.26 8.14
CA GLN A 116 -0.69 1.53 7.62
C GLN A 116 -0.07 2.23 6.40
N LEU A 117 -0.90 2.72 5.47
CA LEU A 117 -0.42 3.50 4.32
C LEU A 117 0.28 4.80 4.77
N VAL A 118 -0.29 5.52 5.73
CA VAL A 118 0.34 6.74 6.23
C VAL A 118 1.71 6.42 6.87
N MET A 119 1.82 5.34 7.65
CA MET A 119 3.09 4.92 8.24
C MET A 119 4.16 4.59 7.19
N GLU A 120 3.77 4.00 6.06
CA GLU A 120 4.70 3.63 4.99
C GLU A 120 5.16 4.84 4.18
N TYR A 121 4.21 5.68 3.75
CA TYR A 121 4.47 6.76 2.80
C TYR A 121 4.81 8.09 3.47
N ASN A 122 4.19 8.43 4.61
CA ASN A 122 4.37 9.71 5.29
C ASN A 122 4.20 9.62 6.82
N PRO A 123 5.14 8.95 7.54
CA PRO A 123 5.02 8.74 8.98
C PRO A 123 5.04 10.03 9.80
N LYS A 124 5.69 11.10 9.29
CA LYS A 124 5.75 12.41 9.96
C LYS A 124 4.36 13.02 10.18
N TYR A 125 3.39 12.65 9.34
CA TYR A 125 2.00 13.09 9.51
C TYR A 125 1.36 12.56 10.79
N LEU A 126 1.88 11.45 11.36
CA LEU A 126 1.41 10.86 12.61
C LEU A 126 2.15 11.42 13.85
N GLU A 127 3.32 12.02 13.67
CA GLU A 127 4.13 12.63 14.75
C GLU A 127 3.63 14.03 15.13
N GLY A 128 2.81 14.67 14.28
CA GLY A 128 2.26 16.02 14.47
C GLY A 128 0.87 16.07 15.12
N LYS A 129 0.44 15.01 15.80
CA LYS A 129 -0.81 14.97 16.59
C LYS A 129 -0.53 15.00 18.09
#